data_AF-A0A2N9GXN6-F1
#
_entry.id   AF-A0A2N9GXN6-F1
#
_cell.length_a   1.000
_cell.length_b   1.000
_cell.length_c   1.000
_cell.angle_alpha   90.00
_cell.angle_beta   90.00
_cell.angle_gamma   90.00
#
_symmetry.space_group_name_H-M   'P 1'
#
loop_
_entity.id
_entity.type
_entity.pdbx_description
1 polymer ?
#
loop_
_entity_poly.entity_id
_entity_poly.type
_entity_poly.pdbx_seq_one_letter_code
_entity_poly.pdbx_strand_id
1 'polypeptide(L)'
;MLDCKPALSPSCPNTRLSLHDGDPLPDPYGYRSMVGALHYLTFTRPDISFAVHQVCQYMSAPTTTHLAAAKRVLRYIRGTLYHGIEFTPGPLSLSAYTDADWAGDPDDRRSTSGFLIYLGSNAITWSAKKKPTVSRSSTELEYRALAFASAELCWIRTLLKDLGIFISDTPILWCDNVSALAIASNPVFHARTKHIEVDFHFVRERVLRKDLIVKFVSTVDQLADIFTKSLPTNRFLDLHHNLIVPIPEIEGG
;
A
#
# COMPACT_ATOMS: atom_id res chain seq x y z
N MET A 1 1.74 -11.17 -25.06
CA MET A 1 0.62 -10.48 -24.37
C MET A 1 0.11 -9.25 -25.13
N LEU A 2 0.53 -9.02 -26.38
CA LEU A 2 0.11 -7.82 -27.12
C LEU A 2 -1.38 -7.86 -27.51
N ASP A 3 -1.92 -9.05 -27.80
CA ASP A 3 -3.33 -9.24 -28.23
C ASP A 3 -4.25 -9.79 -27.13
N CYS A 4 -3.86 -9.68 -25.85
CA CYS A 4 -4.69 -10.22 -24.78
C CYS A 4 -5.88 -9.31 -24.45
N LYS A 5 -7.04 -9.90 -24.13
CA LYS A 5 -8.20 -9.16 -23.58
C LYS A 5 -7.81 -8.48 -22.27
N PRO A 6 -7.91 -7.15 -22.16
CA PRO A 6 -7.57 -6.44 -20.92
C PRO A 6 -8.37 -6.91 -19.71
N ALA A 7 -7.80 -6.79 -18.52
CA ALA A 7 -8.49 -6.96 -17.25
C ALA A 7 -8.80 -5.57 -16.66
N LEU A 8 -9.92 -5.43 -15.94
CA LEU A 8 -10.31 -4.17 -15.31
C LEU A 8 -9.66 -3.92 -13.94
N SER A 9 -9.10 -4.97 -13.33
CA SER A 9 -8.36 -4.88 -12.06
C SER A 9 -7.16 -5.85 -12.07
N PRO A 10 -6.07 -5.53 -11.37
CA PRO A 10 -4.84 -6.32 -11.39
C PRO A 10 -4.98 -7.63 -10.59
N SER A 11 -5.85 -7.67 -9.58
CA SER A 11 -6.14 -8.85 -8.76
C SER A 11 -7.58 -9.36 -8.98
N CYS A 12 -7.80 -10.65 -8.75
CA CYS A 12 -9.15 -11.20 -8.66
C CYS A 12 -9.72 -10.91 -7.26
N PRO A 13 -10.94 -10.35 -7.14
CA PRO A 13 -11.58 -10.12 -5.86
C PRO A 13 -11.69 -11.42 -5.06
N ASN A 14 -11.54 -11.34 -3.74
CA ASN A 14 -11.66 -12.48 -2.81
C ASN A 14 -10.73 -13.67 -3.09
N THR A 15 -9.74 -13.50 -3.98
CA THR A 15 -8.75 -14.54 -4.26
C THR A 15 -7.55 -14.31 -3.36
N ARG A 16 -7.24 -15.32 -2.53
CA ARG A 16 -6.02 -15.41 -1.74
C ARG A 16 -5.16 -16.49 -2.38
N LEU A 17 -3.96 -16.11 -2.81
CA LEU A 17 -2.99 -17.06 -3.33
C LEU A 17 -2.43 -17.88 -2.16
N SER A 18 -2.13 -19.16 -2.39
CA SER A 18 -1.46 -20.05 -1.44
C SER A 18 -0.30 -20.78 -2.11
N LEU A 19 0.73 -21.10 -1.32
CA LEU A 19 1.83 -21.98 -1.69
C LEU A 19 1.38 -23.34 -2.21
N HIS A 20 0.19 -23.79 -1.80
CA HIS A 20 -0.34 -25.11 -2.13
C HIS A 20 -1.28 -25.12 -3.34
N ASP A 21 -1.52 -23.95 -3.96
CA ASP A 21 -2.42 -23.84 -5.09
C ASP A 21 -1.70 -24.12 -6.42
N GLY A 22 -2.29 -24.99 -7.24
CA GLY A 22 -1.82 -25.27 -8.60
C GLY A 22 -0.58 -26.16 -8.66
N ASP A 23 -0.11 -26.38 -9.89
CA ASP A 23 1.03 -27.26 -10.16
C ASP A 23 2.33 -26.46 -10.22
N PRO A 24 3.45 -26.95 -9.64
CA PRO A 24 4.76 -26.30 -9.76
C PRO A 24 5.15 -26.04 -11.22
N LEU A 25 5.70 -24.85 -11.49
CA LEU A 25 6.18 -24.53 -12.83
C LEU A 25 7.45 -25.34 -13.15
N PRO A 26 7.56 -25.98 -14.33
CA PRO A 26 8.77 -26.69 -14.74
C PRO A 26 10.01 -25.80 -14.79
N ASP A 27 9.85 -24.55 -15.23
CA ASP A 27 10.89 -23.53 -15.23
C ASP A 27 10.42 -22.25 -14.50
N PRO A 28 11.00 -21.91 -13.34
CA PRO A 28 10.66 -20.71 -12.60
C PRO A 28 11.27 -19.43 -13.19
N TYR A 29 12.24 -19.52 -14.13
CA TYR A 29 12.95 -18.35 -14.65
C TYR A 29 12.01 -17.37 -15.34
N GLY A 30 11.14 -17.85 -16.24
CA GLY A 30 10.17 -17.01 -16.93
C GLY A 30 9.22 -16.27 -15.98
N TYR A 31 8.83 -16.91 -14.88
CA TYR A 31 8.03 -16.27 -13.83
C TYR A 31 8.81 -15.19 -13.09
N ARG A 32 10.04 -15.50 -12.63
CA ARG A 32 10.89 -14.56 -11.89
C ARG A 32 11.22 -13.32 -12.71
N SER A 33 11.54 -13.49 -13.99
CA SER A 33 11.82 -12.39 -14.91
C SER A 33 10.59 -11.48 -15.09
N MET A 34 9.41 -12.07 -15.32
CA MET A 34 8.16 -11.33 -15.46
C MET A 34 7.78 -10.56 -14.19
N VAL A 35 7.84 -11.22 -13.03
CA VAL A 35 7.49 -10.59 -11.76
C VAL A 35 8.53 -9.53 -11.35
N GLY A 36 9.81 -9.73 -11.68
CA GLY A 36 10.84 -8.71 -11.49
C GLY A 36 10.57 -7.43 -12.29
N ALA A 37 10.18 -7.57 -13.56
CA ALA A 37 9.78 -6.43 -14.40
C ALA A 37 8.52 -5.73 -13.86
N LEU A 38 7.52 -6.50 -13.41
CA LEU A 38 6.32 -5.95 -12.76
C LEU A 38 6.67 -5.21 -11.47
N HIS A 39 7.61 -5.71 -10.68
CA HIS A 39 8.06 -5.07 -9.46
C HIS A 39 8.68 -3.70 -9.74
N TYR A 40 9.51 -3.58 -10.77
CA TYR A 40 10.05 -2.29 -11.20
C TYR A 40 8.96 -1.28 -11.56
N LEU A 41 7.90 -1.72 -12.24
CA LEU A 41 6.80 -0.85 -12.63
C LEU A 41 6.02 -0.29 -11.42
N THR A 42 6.09 -0.92 -10.24
CA THR A 42 5.42 -0.41 -9.03
C THR A 42 5.92 0.97 -8.59
N PHE A 43 7.10 1.42 -9.06
CA PHE A 43 7.61 2.77 -8.80
C PHE A 43 6.83 3.89 -9.49
N THR A 44 6.09 3.59 -10.56
CA THR A 44 5.25 4.57 -11.27
C THR A 44 3.79 4.16 -11.33
N ARG A 45 3.45 2.96 -10.84
CA ARG A 45 2.11 2.38 -10.85
C ARG A 45 1.67 1.93 -9.45
N PRO A 46 1.18 2.85 -8.61
CA PRO A 46 0.73 2.53 -7.25
C PRO A 46 -0.39 1.49 -7.24
N ASP A 47 -1.30 1.59 -8.19
CA ASP A 47 -2.47 0.75 -8.41
C ASP A 47 -2.19 -0.75 -8.57
N ILE A 48 -0.99 -1.14 -9.03
CA ILE A 48 -0.61 -2.56 -9.14
C ILE A 48 0.19 -3.07 -7.94
N SER A 49 0.60 -2.19 -7.02
CA SER A 49 1.58 -2.51 -5.97
C SER A 49 1.17 -3.71 -5.13
N PHE A 50 -0.09 -3.80 -4.72
CA PHE A 50 -0.59 -4.93 -3.94
C PHE A 50 -0.58 -6.24 -4.73
N ALA A 51 -1.08 -6.23 -5.96
CA ALA A 51 -1.15 -7.42 -6.80
C ALA A 51 0.25 -7.94 -7.14
N VAL A 52 1.19 -7.03 -7.44
CA VAL A 52 2.61 -7.36 -7.67
C VAL A 52 3.25 -7.89 -6.39
N HIS A 53 3.00 -7.24 -5.24
CA HIS A 53 3.50 -7.71 -3.96
C HIS A 53 3.05 -9.16 -3.67
N GLN A 54 1.80 -9.52 -3.98
CA GLN A 54 1.33 -10.89 -3.81
C GLN A 54 2.09 -11.90 -4.68
N VAL A 55 2.27 -11.63 -5.98
CA VAL A 55 3.01 -12.56 -6.86
C VAL A 55 4.50 -12.62 -6.52
N CYS A 56 5.11 -11.55 -6.00
CA CYS A 56 6.50 -11.59 -5.53
C CYS A 56 6.74 -12.62 -4.41
N GLN A 57 5.73 -12.94 -3.60
CA GLN A 57 5.88 -13.90 -2.48
C GLN A 57 6.22 -15.31 -2.95
N TYR A 58 5.90 -15.65 -4.20
CA TYR A 58 6.02 -17.00 -4.76
C TYR A 58 7.21 -17.16 -5.71
N MET A 59 8.16 -16.21 -5.71
CA MET A 59 9.34 -16.25 -6.58
C MET A 59 10.23 -17.48 -6.37
N SER A 60 10.26 -18.05 -5.16
CA SER A 60 11.07 -19.23 -4.85
C SER A 60 10.55 -20.48 -5.55
N ALA A 61 9.26 -20.78 -5.42
CA ALA A 61 8.57 -21.95 -5.96
C ALA A 61 7.20 -21.55 -6.58
N PRO A 62 7.19 -20.96 -7.78
CA PRO A 62 5.95 -20.54 -8.43
C PRO A 62 5.17 -21.73 -9.01
N THR A 63 3.85 -21.55 -9.14
CA THR A 63 2.92 -22.56 -9.66
C THR A 63 2.09 -21.99 -10.82
N THR A 64 1.26 -22.83 -11.45
CA THR A 64 0.36 -22.43 -12.54
C THR A 64 -0.65 -21.35 -12.12
N THR A 65 -1.12 -21.37 -10.87
CA THR A 65 -2.03 -20.35 -10.31
C THR A 65 -1.32 -19.02 -10.10
N HIS A 66 -0.09 -19.05 -9.56
CA HIS A 66 0.77 -17.88 -9.42
C HIS A 66 1.06 -17.23 -10.78
N LEU A 67 1.35 -18.04 -11.79
CA LEU A 67 1.56 -17.56 -13.16
C LEU A 67 0.28 -16.93 -13.75
N ALA A 68 -0.89 -17.51 -13.49
CA ALA A 68 -2.16 -16.94 -13.92
C ALA A 68 -2.42 -15.57 -13.27
N ALA A 69 -2.09 -15.42 -11.98
CA ALA A 69 -2.18 -14.14 -11.28
C ALA A 69 -1.22 -13.09 -11.88
N ALA A 70 0.05 -13.45 -12.13
CA ALA A 70 1.01 -12.54 -12.78
C ALA A 70 0.56 -12.12 -14.19
N LYS A 71 0.01 -13.06 -14.98
CA LYS A 71 -0.59 -12.76 -16.29
C LYS A 71 -1.79 -11.83 -16.17
N ARG A 72 -2.60 -11.91 -15.11
CA ARG A 72 -3.71 -10.97 -14.89
C ARG A 72 -3.19 -9.54 -14.70
N VAL A 73 -2.14 -9.34 -13.92
CA VAL A 73 -1.50 -8.02 -13.75
C VAL A 73 -1.07 -7.45 -15.11
N LEU A 74 -0.42 -8.27 -15.96
CA LEU A 74 -0.06 -7.86 -17.32
C LEU A 74 -1.27 -7.50 -18.20
N ARG A 75 -2.38 -8.26 -18.10
CA ARG A 75 -3.62 -7.93 -18.83
C ARG A 75 -4.23 -6.61 -18.37
N TYR A 76 -4.12 -6.31 -17.08
CA TYR A 76 -4.58 -5.04 -16.53
C TYR A 76 -3.71 -3.87 -17.02
N ILE A 77 -2.38 -4.01 -16.97
CA ILE A 77 -1.44 -3.02 -17.53
C ILE A 77 -1.71 -2.78 -19.01
N ARG A 78 -2.00 -3.84 -19.79
CA ARG A 78 -2.35 -3.71 -21.20
C ARG A 78 -3.57 -2.80 -21.44
N GLY A 79 -4.56 -2.83 -20.55
CA GLY A 79 -5.74 -1.96 -20.60
C GLY A 79 -5.50 -0.54 -20.09
N THR A 80 -4.38 -0.32 -19.40
CA THR A 80 -4.06 0.93 -18.68
C THR A 80 -2.65 1.43 -19.04
N LEU A 81 -2.20 1.19 -20.27
CA LEU A 81 -0.88 1.63 -20.73
C LEU A 81 -0.70 3.15 -20.65
N TYR A 82 -1.78 3.87 -20.90
CA TYR A 82 -1.84 5.34 -20.85
C TYR A 82 -2.25 5.85 -19.47
N HIS A 83 -2.00 5.10 -18.40
CA HIS A 83 -2.28 5.57 -17.03
C HIS A 83 -0.97 5.67 -16.25
N GLY A 84 -0.85 6.76 -15.50
CA GLY A 84 0.30 7.01 -14.65
C GLY A 84 0.03 8.11 -13.64
N ILE A 85 1.07 8.47 -12.90
CA ILE A 85 1.02 9.54 -11.90
C ILE A 85 1.23 10.87 -12.62
N GLU A 86 0.35 11.83 -12.36
CA GLU A 86 0.50 13.20 -12.81
C GLU A 86 0.79 14.09 -11.59
N PHE A 87 1.85 14.91 -11.71
CA PHE A 87 2.17 15.92 -10.72
C PHE A 87 1.59 17.26 -11.15
N THR A 88 0.67 17.79 -10.34
CA THR A 88 0.01 19.07 -10.56
C THR A 88 0.49 20.10 -9.52
N PRO A 89 0.64 21.39 -9.90
CA PRO A 89 0.93 22.44 -8.93
C PRO A 89 -0.14 22.48 -7.83
N GLY A 90 0.29 22.57 -6.58
CA GLY A 90 -0.61 22.52 -5.43
C GLY A 90 0.05 22.99 -4.14
N PRO A 91 -0.72 23.00 -3.02
CA PRO A 91 -0.18 23.39 -1.72
C PRO A 91 0.87 22.40 -1.24
N LEU A 92 1.89 22.91 -0.53
CA LEU A 92 2.93 22.10 0.12
C LEU A 92 2.44 21.59 1.48
N SER A 93 1.47 20.69 1.44
CA SER A 93 0.92 20.01 2.62
C SER A 93 1.11 18.51 2.52
N LEU A 94 1.52 17.87 3.62
CA LEU A 94 1.66 16.41 3.65
C LEU A 94 0.40 15.77 4.23
N SER A 95 -0.10 14.74 3.54
CA SER A 95 -1.13 13.86 4.07
C SER A 95 -0.79 12.41 3.76
N ALA A 96 -1.20 11.50 4.64
CA ALA A 96 -0.92 10.08 4.51
C ALA A 96 -2.15 9.26 4.87
N TYR A 97 -2.30 8.12 4.21
CA TYR A 97 -3.32 7.11 4.49
C TYR A 97 -2.62 5.82 4.88
N THR A 98 -3.15 5.12 5.88
CA THR A 98 -2.66 3.80 6.30
C THR A 98 -3.83 2.85 6.49
N ASP A 99 -3.63 1.60 6.10
CA ASP A 99 -4.57 0.49 6.30
C ASP A 99 -3.78 -0.81 6.50
N ALA A 100 -4.40 -1.81 7.11
CA ALA A 100 -3.81 -3.13 7.17
C ALA A 100 -4.84 -4.27 7.15
N ASP A 101 -4.58 -5.29 6.33
CA ASP A 101 -5.40 -6.50 6.28
C ASP A 101 -4.92 -7.54 7.29
N TRP A 102 -5.77 -7.84 8.29
CA TRP A 102 -5.42 -8.73 9.39
C TRP A 102 -5.53 -10.20 9.02
N ALA A 103 -4.40 -10.90 9.16
CA ALA A 103 -4.27 -12.31 8.83
C ALA A 103 -4.81 -12.62 7.42
N GLY A 104 -4.49 -11.75 6.47
CA GLY A 104 -4.90 -11.85 5.08
C GLY A 104 -4.26 -13.03 4.36
N ASP A 105 -3.05 -13.41 4.76
CA ASP A 105 -2.34 -14.54 4.17
C ASP A 105 -2.93 -15.90 4.63
N PRO A 106 -3.24 -16.83 3.70
CA PRO A 106 -3.79 -18.12 4.06
C PRO A 106 -2.75 -19.08 4.65
N ASP A 107 -1.47 -18.96 4.28
CA ASP A 107 -0.42 -19.93 4.61
C ASP A 107 0.20 -19.65 5.97
N ASP A 108 0.57 -18.40 6.24
CA ASP A 108 1.26 -18.02 7.49
C ASP A 108 0.45 -17.10 8.40
N ARG A 109 -0.78 -16.74 7.98
CA ARG A 109 -1.69 -15.84 8.71
C ARG A 109 -1.06 -14.48 9.03
N ARG A 110 -0.01 -14.08 8.30
CA ARG A 110 0.57 -12.76 8.42
C ARG A 110 -0.28 -11.74 7.69
N SER A 111 -0.14 -10.51 8.13
CA SER A 111 -0.92 -9.39 7.68
C SER A 111 -0.21 -8.61 6.58
N THR A 112 -0.98 -7.93 5.73
CA THR A 112 -0.44 -6.97 4.75
C THR A 112 -0.77 -5.57 5.20
N SER A 113 0.22 -4.69 5.30
CA SER A 113 0.02 -3.27 5.57
C SER A 113 0.29 -2.46 4.33
N GLY A 114 -0.48 -1.39 4.16
CA GLY A 114 -0.31 -0.43 3.10
C GLY A 114 -0.26 0.99 3.62
N PHE A 115 0.47 1.84 2.90
CA PHE A 115 0.37 3.29 3.10
C PHE A 115 0.44 4.01 1.76
N LEU A 116 -0.03 5.25 1.78
CA LEU A 116 0.05 6.20 0.68
C LEU A 116 0.29 7.60 1.23
N ILE A 117 1.27 8.32 0.70
CA ILE A 117 1.59 9.69 1.12
C ILE A 117 1.44 10.63 -0.06
N TYR A 118 0.77 11.74 0.18
CA TYR A 118 0.57 12.85 -0.74
C TYR A 118 1.35 14.08 -0.31
N LEU A 119 1.84 14.83 -1.30
CA LEU A 119 2.22 16.23 -1.19
C LEU A 119 1.21 17.07 -1.98
N GLY A 120 0.36 17.80 -1.26
CA GLY A 120 -0.81 18.46 -1.83
C GLY A 120 -1.78 17.42 -2.41
N SER A 121 -2.06 17.51 -3.69
CA SER A 121 -2.89 16.57 -4.47
C SER A 121 -2.09 15.40 -5.07
N ASN A 122 -0.77 15.37 -4.91
CA ASN A 122 0.09 14.44 -5.66
C ASN A 122 0.59 13.29 -4.81
N ALA A 123 0.33 12.04 -5.23
CA ALA A 123 0.88 10.86 -4.59
C ALA A 123 2.39 10.79 -4.82
N ILE A 124 3.17 10.77 -3.74
CA ILE A 124 4.65 10.84 -3.80
C ILE A 124 5.33 9.54 -3.37
N THR A 125 4.68 8.76 -2.51
CA THR A 125 5.18 7.44 -2.11
C THR A 125 4.02 6.56 -1.63
N TRP A 126 4.21 5.26 -1.78
CA TRP A 126 3.25 4.24 -1.38
C TRP A 126 4.00 2.94 -1.10
N SER A 127 3.33 2.04 -0.39
CA SER A 127 3.86 0.71 -0.12
C SER A 127 2.72 -0.28 0.06
N ALA A 128 2.91 -1.50 -0.43
CA ALA A 128 2.13 -2.68 -0.08
C ALA A 128 3.10 -3.75 0.43
N LYS A 129 3.00 -4.12 1.71
CA LYS A 129 4.00 -5.01 2.33
C LYS A 129 3.40 -5.96 3.35
N LYS A 130 3.63 -7.25 3.16
CA LYS A 130 3.42 -8.31 4.15
C LYS A 130 4.34 -8.11 5.33
N LYS A 131 3.76 -8.09 6.53
CA LYS A 131 4.51 -7.96 7.78
C LYS A 131 5.19 -9.29 8.09
N PRO A 132 6.44 -9.28 8.62
CA PRO A 132 7.16 -10.50 8.97
C PRO A 132 6.60 -11.19 10.22
N THR A 133 5.88 -10.45 11.06
CA THR A 133 5.30 -10.93 12.31
C THR A 133 3.78 -11.03 12.22
N VAL A 134 3.22 -12.06 12.85
CA VAL A 134 1.77 -12.21 13.00
C VAL A 134 1.27 -11.29 14.10
N SER A 135 0.21 -10.53 13.83
CA SER A 135 -0.47 -9.70 14.82
C SER A 135 -1.62 -10.46 15.48
N ARG A 136 -1.81 -10.29 16.78
CA ARG A 136 -2.84 -11.01 17.55
C ARG A 136 -4.21 -10.35 17.52
N SER A 137 -4.28 -9.11 17.04
CA SER A 137 -5.53 -8.37 16.82
C SER A 137 -5.43 -7.44 15.61
N SER A 138 -6.58 -7.06 15.06
CA SER A 138 -6.65 -6.03 14.01
C SER A 138 -6.12 -4.69 14.51
N THR A 139 -6.46 -4.27 15.73
CA THR A 139 -5.96 -3.02 16.32
C THR A 139 -4.44 -2.98 16.44
N GLU A 140 -3.80 -4.09 16.85
CA GLU A 140 -2.33 -4.17 16.92
C GLU A 140 -1.70 -3.95 15.54
N LEU A 141 -2.27 -4.59 14.52
CA LEU A 141 -1.77 -4.47 13.17
C LEU A 141 -1.94 -3.06 12.60
N GLU A 142 -3.13 -2.48 12.76
CA GLU A 142 -3.43 -1.12 12.31
C GLU A 142 -2.50 -0.12 12.97
N TYR A 143 -2.22 -0.30 14.26
CA TYR A 143 -1.28 0.55 14.96
C TYR A 143 0.17 0.39 14.47
N ARG A 144 0.60 -0.83 14.14
CA ARG A 144 1.90 -1.05 13.49
C ARG A 144 1.99 -0.42 12.11
N ALA A 145 0.91 -0.46 11.33
CA ALA A 145 0.83 0.21 10.04
C ALA A 145 0.92 1.73 10.21
N LEU A 146 0.20 2.28 11.20
CA LEU A 146 0.25 3.68 11.61
C LEU A 146 1.66 4.11 12.03
N ALA A 147 2.38 3.30 12.81
CA ALA A 147 3.75 3.59 13.23
C ALA A 147 4.72 3.63 12.04
N PHE A 148 4.58 2.68 11.11
CA PHE A 148 5.38 2.65 9.90
C PHE A 148 5.11 3.87 9.00
N ALA A 149 3.84 4.19 8.73
CA ALA A 149 3.46 5.37 7.96
C ALA A 149 3.92 6.68 8.64
N SER A 150 3.86 6.74 9.97
CA SER A 150 4.36 7.88 10.76
C SER A 150 5.87 8.08 10.57
N ALA A 151 6.65 7.00 10.54
CA ALA A 151 8.09 7.07 10.34
C ALA A 151 8.44 7.59 8.93
N GLU A 152 7.78 7.06 7.90
CA GLU A 152 7.94 7.52 6.51
C GLU A 152 7.55 9.00 6.36
N LEU A 153 6.43 9.41 6.96
CA LEU A 153 5.97 10.80 6.94
C LEU A 153 6.96 11.76 7.62
N CYS A 154 7.53 11.36 8.76
CA CYS A 154 8.59 12.13 9.43
C CYS A 154 9.86 12.23 8.57
N TRP A 155 10.23 11.11 7.92
CA TRP A 155 11.40 11.08 7.05
C TRP A 155 11.22 12.01 5.85
N ILE A 156 10.08 11.97 5.16
CA ILE A 156 9.77 12.86 4.03
C ILE A 156 9.78 14.32 4.48
N ARG A 157 9.17 14.64 5.62
CA ARG A 157 9.17 16.01 6.15
C ARG A 157 10.60 16.52 6.40
N THR A 158 11.47 15.65 6.91
CA THR A 158 12.88 15.96 7.15
C THR A 158 13.62 16.15 5.84
N LEU A 159 13.44 15.24 4.88
CA LEU A 159 14.02 15.33 3.55
C LEU A 159 13.63 16.64 2.83
N LEU A 160 12.35 17.00 2.86
CA LEU A 160 11.87 18.24 2.26
C LEU A 160 12.51 19.46 2.94
N LYS A 161 12.64 19.45 4.26
CA LYS A 161 13.34 20.50 5.00
C LYS A 161 14.82 20.62 4.59
N ASP A 162 15.51 19.50 4.44
CA ASP A 162 16.91 19.48 3.99
C ASP A 162 17.07 20.00 2.55
N LEU A 163 16.05 19.81 1.72
CA LEU A 163 15.94 20.39 0.37
C LEU A 163 15.50 21.87 0.36
N GLY A 164 15.31 22.49 1.54
CA GLY A 164 14.90 23.89 1.68
C GLY A 164 13.38 24.13 1.55
N ILE A 165 12.58 23.07 1.52
CA ILE A 165 11.11 23.11 1.44
C ILE A 165 10.53 22.97 2.85
N PHE A 166 10.02 24.07 3.40
CA PHE A 166 9.45 24.09 4.75
C PHE A 166 7.94 23.88 4.74
N ILE A 167 7.49 22.76 5.30
CA ILE A 167 6.07 22.47 5.51
C ILE A 167 5.66 22.98 6.89
N SER A 168 4.93 24.10 6.89
CA SER A 168 4.43 24.75 8.11
C SER A 168 3.28 23.98 8.75
N ASP A 169 2.41 23.38 7.92
CA ASP A 169 1.27 22.63 8.41
C ASP A 169 1.68 21.32 9.06
N THR A 170 0.92 20.90 10.07
CA THR A 170 1.13 19.59 10.68
C THR A 170 0.57 18.51 9.75
N PRO A 171 1.38 17.55 9.27
CA PRO A 171 0.92 16.46 8.42
C PRO A 171 -0.23 15.67 9.03
N ILE A 172 -1.18 15.25 8.20
CA ILE A 172 -2.33 14.44 8.63
C ILE A 172 -2.10 12.98 8.24
N LEU A 173 -2.23 12.07 9.21
CA LEU A 173 -2.21 10.62 8.99
C LEU A 173 -3.62 10.05 9.22
N TRP A 174 -4.26 9.62 8.15
CA TRP A 174 -5.60 9.06 8.12
C TRP A 174 -5.60 7.56 8.40
N CYS A 175 -6.45 7.12 9.32
CA CYS A 175 -6.66 5.71 9.67
C CYS A 175 -8.15 5.47 9.93
N ASP A 176 -8.68 4.33 9.50
CA ASP A 176 -10.08 3.93 9.66
C ASP A 176 -10.32 3.06 10.91
N ASN A 177 -9.28 2.75 11.68
CA ASN A 177 -9.40 2.02 12.93
C ASN A 177 -9.55 2.96 14.14
N VAL A 178 -10.78 3.09 14.65
CA VAL A 178 -11.10 3.92 15.82
C VAL A 178 -10.30 3.51 17.06
N SER A 179 -10.05 2.22 17.25
CA SER A 179 -9.26 1.74 18.39
C SER A 179 -7.80 2.17 18.29
N ALA A 180 -7.20 2.12 17.10
CA ALA A 180 -5.83 2.59 16.87
C ALA A 180 -5.73 4.12 17.10
N LEU A 181 -6.72 4.88 16.61
CA LEU A 181 -6.82 6.32 16.84
C LEU A 181 -6.92 6.67 18.33
N ALA A 182 -7.75 5.95 19.08
CA ALA A 182 -7.90 6.16 20.52
C ALA A 182 -6.57 5.92 21.26
N ILE A 183 -5.80 4.91 20.86
CA ILE A 183 -4.50 4.63 21.47
C ILE A 183 -3.45 5.70 21.12
N ALA A 184 -3.47 6.21 19.88
CA ALA A 184 -2.58 7.28 19.44
C ALA A 184 -2.87 8.61 20.18
N SER A 185 -4.14 8.88 20.48
CA SER A 185 -4.58 10.15 21.06
C SER A 185 -4.53 10.20 22.58
N ASN A 186 -4.60 9.06 23.27
CA ASN A 186 -4.67 9.01 24.74
C ASN A 186 -3.28 8.87 25.39
N PRO A 187 -2.75 9.89 26.08
CA PRO A 187 -1.42 9.84 26.70
C PRO A 187 -1.32 8.91 27.91
N VAL A 188 -2.45 8.53 28.53
CA VAL A 188 -2.52 7.69 29.75
C VAL A 188 -2.71 6.21 29.41
N PHE A 189 -3.04 5.87 28.16
CA PHE A 189 -3.26 4.48 27.77
C PHE A 189 -1.93 3.72 27.72
N HIS A 190 -1.66 2.92 28.76
CA HIS A 190 -0.62 1.90 28.76
C HIS A 190 -1.22 0.62 28.18
N ALA A 191 -0.99 0.36 26.90
CA ALA A 191 -1.35 -0.93 26.34
C ALA A 191 -0.58 -2.03 27.09
N ARG A 192 -1.26 -3.09 27.56
CA ARG A 192 -0.63 -4.29 28.16
C ARG A 192 0.14 -5.15 27.13
N THR A 193 0.64 -4.51 26.08
CA THR A 193 1.06 -5.14 24.83
C THR A 193 2.53 -4.81 24.58
N LYS A 194 3.41 -5.37 25.42
CA LYS A 194 4.87 -5.11 25.42
C LYS A 194 5.51 -5.23 24.03
N HIS A 195 4.97 -6.10 23.17
CA HIS A 195 5.49 -6.40 21.83
C HIS A 195 5.22 -5.33 20.76
N ILE A 196 4.53 -4.24 21.09
CA ILE A 196 4.34 -3.05 20.24
C ILE A 196 4.53 -1.74 21.03
N GLU A 197 5.14 -1.82 22.21
CA GLU A 197 5.34 -0.69 23.11
C GLU A 197 6.18 0.43 22.46
N VAL A 198 7.21 0.06 21.69
CA VAL A 198 8.04 1.01 20.95
C VAL A 198 7.23 1.79 19.92
N ASP A 199 6.39 1.09 19.14
CA ASP A 199 5.51 1.72 18.14
C ASP A 199 4.55 2.70 18.81
N PHE A 200 3.99 2.33 19.98
CA PHE A 200 3.12 3.20 20.77
C PHE A 200 3.82 4.49 21.20
N HIS A 201 5.00 4.36 21.81
CA HIS A 201 5.76 5.52 22.26
C HIS A 201 6.15 6.41 21.09
N PHE A 202 6.59 5.81 19.98
CA PHE A 202 6.99 6.54 18.78
C PHE A 202 5.85 7.40 18.23
N VAL A 203 4.70 6.80 17.91
CA VAL A 203 3.56 7.54 17.32
C VAL A 203 3.05 8.60 18.30
N ARG A 204 2.89 8.24 19.58
CA ARG A 204 2.41 9.18 20.61
C ARG A 204 3.32 10.38 20.76
N GLU A 205 4.63 10.17 20.78
CA GLU A 205 5.61 11.25 20.87
C GLU A 205 5.47 12.23 19.69
N ARG A 206 5.31 11.72 18.47
CA ARG A 206 5.12 12.57 17.28
C ARG A 206 3.80 13.33 17.31
N VAL A 207 2.73 12.72 17.80
CA VAL A 207 1.44 13.40 17.99
C VAL A 207 1.55 14.52 19.02
N LEU A 208 2.17 14.25 20.18
CA LEU A 208 2.34 15.23 21.25
C LEU A 208 3.20 16.43 20.83
N ARG A 209 4.24 16.19 20.02
CA ARG A 209 5.11 17.23 19.45
C ARG A 209 4.46 18.02 18.32
N LYS A 210 3.26 17.61 17.86
CA LYS A 210 2.62 18.12 16.64
C LYS A 210 3.51 17.93 15.40
N ASP A 211 4.31 16.87 15.39
CA ASP A 211 5.06 16.46 14.20
C ASP A 211 4.13 15.84 13.16
N LEU A 212 3.01 15.25 13.61
CA LEU A 212 1.89 14.75 12.82
C LEU A 212 0.60 14.77 13.66
N ILE A 213 -0.56 14.68 13.02
CA ILE A 213 -1.84 14.40 13.66
C ILE A 213 -2.50 13.18 13.05
N VAL A 214 -3.06 12.31 13.89
CA VAL A 214 -3.82 11.15 13.42
C VAL A 214 -5.31 11.50 13.40
N LYS A 215 -5.99 11.20 12.29
CA LYS A 215 -7.44 11.45 12.13
C LYS A 215 -8.16 10.21 11.61
N PHE A 216 -9.43 10.11 11.98
CA PHE A 216 -10.32 9.09 11.43
C PHE A 216 -10.67 9.40 9.97
N VAL A 217 -10.64 8.37 9.12
CA VAL A 217 -11.23 8.37 7.78
C VAL A 217 -12.23 7.24 7.69
N SER A 218 -13.32 7.41 6.93
CA SER A 218 -14.27 6.33 6.70
C SER A 218 -13.61 5.23 5.86
N THR A 219 -14.02 3.97 6.01
CA THR A 219 -13.54 2.87 5.15
C THR A 219 -13.86 3.13 3.66
N VAL A 220 -14.89 3.93 3.35
CA VAL A 220 -15.21 4.30 1.96
C VAL A 220 -14.20 5.31 1.39
N ASP A 221 -13.63 6.16 2.24
CA ASP A 221 -12.64 7.17 1.81
C ASP A 221 -11.20 6.73 2.08
N GLN A 222 -11.00 5.49 2.55
CA GLN A 222 -9.69 4.92 2.84
C GLN A 222 -8.94 4.56 1.56
N LEU A 223 -8.06 5.46 1.11
CA LEU A 223 -7.25 5.25 -0.09
C LEU A 223 -6.22 4.13 0.08
N ALA A 224 -5.80 3.81 1.31
CA ALA A 224 -4.80 2.79 1.54
C ALA A 224 -5.31 1.34 1.32
N ASP A 225 -6.63 1.14 1.21
CA ASP A 225 -7.26 -0.17 0.94
C ASP A 225 -6.73 -0.85 -0.32
N ILE A 226 -6.37 -0.07 -1.34
CA ILE A 226 -5.84 -0.60 -2.60
C ILE A 226 -4.50 -1.33 -2.42
N PHE A 227 -3.77 -1.02 -1.33
CA PHE A 227 -2.44 -1.57 -1.03
C PHE A 227 -2.49 -2.81 -0.14
N THR A 228 -3.66 -3.21 0.35
CA THR A 228 -3.81 -4.27 1.37
C THR A 228 -4.76 -5.38 0.96
N LYS A 229 -5.74 -5.09 0.07
CA LYS A 229 -6.86 -5.99 -0.21
C LYS A 229 -7.03 -6.23 -1.72
N SER A 230 -7.47 -7.44 -2.06
CA SER A 230 -7.99 -7.77 -3.40
C SER A 230 -9.42 -7.22 -3.54
N LEU A 231 -9.55 -5.95 -3.92
CA LEU A 231 -10.82 -5.24 -3.97
C LEU A 231 -11.73 -5.71 -5.13
N PRO A 232 -13.08 -5.64 -4.95
CA PRO A 232 -14.02 -5.72 -6.06
C PRO A 232 -13.71 -4.69 -7.14
N THR A 233 -13.94 -5.01 -8.42
CA THR A 233 -13.55 -4.16 -9.56
C THR A 233 -14.04 -2.73 -9.43
N ASN A 234 -15.31 -2.50 -9.06
CA ASN A 234 -15.85 -1.14 -8.93
C ASN A 234 -15.11 -0.34 -7.86
N ARG A 235 -14.92 -0.94 -6.68
CA ARG A 235 -14.18 -0.32 -5.57
C ARG A 235 -12.73 -0.04 -5.94
N PHE A 236 -12.08 -0.95 -6.66
CA PHE A 236 -10.74 -0.74 -7.19
C PHE A 236 -10.70 0.48 -8.13
N LEU A 237 -11.65 0.59 -9.06
CA LEU A 237 -11.71 1.71 -10.01
C LEU A 237 -11.98 3.06 -9.32
N ASP A 238 -12.82 3.08 -8.28
CA ASP A 238 -13.10 4.29 -7.49
C ASP A 238 -11.81 4.82 -6.81
N LEU A 239 -11.03 3.92 -6.19
CA LEU A 239 -9.76 4.30 -5.54
C LEU A 239 -8.68 4.63 -6.57
N HIS A 240 -8.62 3.88 -7.67
CA HIS A 240 -7.70 4.09 -8.77
C HIS A 240 -7.78 5.52 -9.35
N HIS A 241 -8.99 6.08 -9.49
CA HIS A 241 -9.17 7.43 -10.01
C HIS A 241 -8.50 8.53 -9.17
N ASN A 242 -8.28 8.27 -7.88
CA ASN A 242 -7.59 9.19 -6.97
C ASN A 242 -6.06 9.04 -6.97
N LEU A 243 -5.53 8.03 -7.68
CA LEU A 243 -4.12 7.64 -7.64
C LEU A 243 -3.40 7.89 -8.96
N ILE A 244 -4.07 7.58 -10.06
CA ILE A 244 -3.51 7.66 -11.41
C ILE A 244 -4.54 8.16 -12.39
N VAL A 245 -4.06 8.94 -13.34
CA VAL A 245 -4.86 9.60 -14.37
C VAL A 245 -4.51 9.05 -15.76
N PRO A 246 -5.43 9.14 -16.73
CA PRO A 246 -5.10 8.93 -18.13
C PRO A 246 -4.12 10.01 -18.60
N ILE A 247 -2.94 9.61 -19.06
CA ILE A 247 -1.90 10.50 -19.61
C ILE A 247 -1.99 10.44 -21.14
N PRO A 248 -2.34 11.56 -21.82
CA PRO A 248 -2.60 11.58 -23.26
C PRO A 248 -1.40 11.19 -24.12
N GLU A 249 -0.19 11.59 -23.69
CA GLU A 249 1.08 11.30 -24.36
C GLU A 249 2.15 11.04 -23.30
N ILE A 250 2.85 9.91 -23.40
CA ILE A 250 4.08 9.68 -22.64
C ILE A 250 5.16 10.47 -23.37
N GLU A 251 5.61 11.61 -22.82
CA GLU A 251 6.76 12.31 -23.38
C GLU A 251 7.97 11.35 -23.43
N GLY A 252 8.43 11.00 -24.63
CA GLY A 252 9.60 10.14 -24.84
C GLY A 252 9.35 8.75 -25.45
N GLY A 253 8.24 8.54 -26.16
CA GLY A 253 8.04 7.37 -27.04
C GLY A 253 8.59 7.59 -28.45
#